data_AF-A0A3B8HZ33-F1
#
_entry.id   AF-A0A3B8HZ33-F1
#
_cell.length_a   1.000
_cell.length_b   1.000
_cell.length_c   1.000
_cell.angle_alpha   90.00
_cell.angle_beta   90.00
_cell.angle_gamma   90.00
#
_symmetry.space_group_name_H-M   'P 1'
#
loop_
_entity.id
_entity.type
_entity.pdbx_description
1 polymer ?
#
loop_
_entity_poly.entity_id
_entity_poly.type
_entity_poly.pdbx_seq_one_letter_code
_entity_poly.pdbx_strand_id
1 'polypeptide(L)'
;MGEKILTKASGSTPSVKSARLQMLKELVEFMENSLPDHIGTVVGLVGILSILAGLNLKVFLAALVCMSIFSLLYLLTSKRTVQYNRHYNDELEAQVDVIASEDPVQLHEHLKAAMKWNIKLSDLEAGNFSFSWFILLGFILLSILLPIQDGERQYGALFALVMYALDYLRWVLYLPIIYQQWLRLSEIRQRLSEW
;
A
#
# COMPACT_ATOMS: atom_id res chain seq x y z
N MET A 1 -21.43 20.41 0.66
CA MET A 1 -20.10 20.09 0.07
C MET A 1 -20.14 20.07 -1.46
N GLY A 2 -21.21 19.57 -2.10
CA GLY A 2 -21.35 19.56 -3.56
C GLY A 2 -21.51 20.92 -4.26
N GLU A 3 -22.05 21.95 -3.60
CA GLU A 3 -22.31 23.26 -4.24
C GLU A 3 -21.04 24.13 -4.41
N LYS A 4 -20.06 23.97 -3.49
CA LYS A 4 -18.74 24.62 -3.59
C LYS A 4 -17.85 24.00 -4.67
N ILE A 5 -18.11 22.74 -5.01
CA ILE A 5 -17.44 22.02 -6.09
C ILE A 5 -17.86 22.57 -7.46
N LEU A 6 -19.14 22.90 -7.64
CA LEU A 6 -19.68 23.39 -8.91
C LEU A 6 -19.21 24.82 -9.26
N THR A 7 -18.98 25.66 -8.25
CA THR A 7 -18.62 27.08 -8.44
C THR A 7 -17.14 27.28 -8.81
N LYS A 8 -16.24 26.37 -8.44
CA LYS A 8 -14.80 26.44 -8.77
C LYS A 8 -14.43 25.61 -10.02
N ALA A 9 -15.31 24.72 -10.45
CA ALA A 9 -15.21 23.94 -11.68
C ALA A 9 -15.57 24.73 -12.98
N SER A 10 -15.89 26.03 -12.92
CA SER A 10 -16.35 26.78 -14.10
C SER A 10 -15.26 27.06 -15.15
N GLY A 11 -13.98 26.80 -14.84
CA GLY A 11 -12.84 27.03 -15.75
C GLY A 11 -12.03 25.78 -16.18
N SER A 12 -12.40 24.57 -15.74
CA SER A 12 -11.63 23.34 -16.05
C SER A 12 -12.22 22.56 -17.23
N THR A 13 -11.36 21.91 -18.04
CA THR A 13 -11.81 21.13 -19.21
C THR A 13 -12.73 19.97 -18.81
N PRO A 14 -13.61 19.49 -19.71
CA PRO A 14 -14.41 18.29 -19.48
C PRO A 14 -13.55 17.08 -19.07
N SER A 15 -12.33 16.95 -19.59
CA SER A 15 -11.36 15.92 -19.19
C SER A 15 -11.02 15.99 -17.71
N VAL A 16 -10.60 17.16 -17.23
CA VAL A 16 -10.26 17.39 -15.82
C VAL A 16 -11.44 17.10 -14.90
N LYS A 17 -12.67 17.47 -15.30
CA LYS A 17 -13.88 17.18 -14.51
C LYS A 17 -14.16 15.67 -14.44
N SER A 18 -14.07 14.96 -15.56
CA SER A 18 -14.27 13.51 -15.62
C SER A 18 -13.27 12.76 -14.74
N ALA A 19 -11.98 13.08 -14.88
CA ALA A 19 -10.90 12.49 -14.08
C ALA A 19 -11.11 12.73 -12.57
N ARG A 20 -11.52 13.94 -12.16
CA ARG A 20 -11.80 14.27 -10.75
C ARG A 20 -13.02 13.54 -10.18
N LEU A 21 -14.06 13.33 -10.98
CA LEU A 21 -15.21 12.51 -10.56
C LEU A 21 -14.81 11.05 -10.36
N GLN A 22 -13.94 10.50 -11.22
CA GLN A 22 -13.39 9.16 -11.04
C GLN A 22 -12.54 9.05 -9.77
N MET A 23 -11.70 10.05 -9.49
CA MET A 23 -10.92 10.13 -8.25
C MET A 23 -11.81 10.22 -6.99
N LEU A 24 -12.93 10.96 -7.04
CA LEU A 24 -13.90 11.02 -5.95
C LEU A 24 -14.56 9.66 -5.70
N LYS A 25 -14.92 8.93 -6.77
CA LYS A 25 -15.46 7.58 -6.66
C LYS A 25 -14.48 6.65 -5.95
N GLU A 26 -13.20 6.70 -6.32
CA GLU A 26 -12.15 5.91 -5.69
C GLU A 26 -12.00 6.22 -4.18
N LEU A 27 -12.08 7.50 -3.79
CA LEU A 27 -12.05 7.89 -2.38
C LEU A 27 -13.22 7.29 -1.59
N VAL A 28 -14.42 7.28 -2.17
CA VAL A 28 -15.62 6.68 -1.54
C VAL A 28 -15.47 5.17 -1.43
N GLU A 29 -15.02 4.49 -2.50
CA GLU A 29 -14.78 3.04 -2.51
C GLU A 29 -13.77 2.63 -1.43
N PHE A 30 -12.73 3.43 -1.21
CA PHE A 30 -11.78 3.18 -0.12
C PHE A 30 -12.43 3.33 1.26
N MET A 31 -13.22 4.38 1.47
CA MET A 31 -13.91 4.59 2.75
C MET A 31 -14.90 3.46 3.05
N GLU A 32 -15.58 2.96 2.03
CA GLU A 32 -16.59 1.91 2.17
C GLU A 32 -15.97 0.53 2.39
N ASN A 33 -14.94 0.18 1.61
CA ASN A 33 -14.44 -1.21 1.58
C ASN A 33 -13.08 -1.34 2.26
N SER A 34 -12.13 -0.46 1.93
CA SER A 34 -10.74 -0.63 2.37
C SER A 34 -10.51 -0.18 3.81
N LEU A 35 -11.13 0.91 4.25
CA LEU A 35 -10.94 1.45 5.60
C LEU A 35 -11.33 0.44 6.70
N PRO A 36 -12.49 -0.26 6.64
CA PRO A 36 -12.81 -1.30 7.61
C PRO A 36 -11.77 -2.43 7.66
N ASP A 37 -11.32 -2.90 6.51
CA ASP A 37 -10.30 -3.96 6.41
C ASP A 37 -8.96 -3.52 7.02
N HIS A 38 -8.58 -2.26 6.81
CA HIS A 38 -7.37 -1.67 7.41
C HIS A 38 -7.45 -1.59 8.93
N ILE A 39 -8.60 -1.20 9.47
CA ILE A 39 -8.83 -1.21 10.93
C ILE A 39 -8.69 -2.64 11.47
N GLY A 40 -9.32 -3.61 10.81
CA GLY A 40 -9.20 -5.02 11.16
C GLY A 40 -7.75 -5.51 11.15
N THR A 41 -6.97 -5.08 10.15
CA THR A 41 -5.54 -5.40 10.04
C THR A 41 -4.72 -4.83 11.20
N VAL A 42 -4.97 -3.58 11.60
CA VAL A 42 -4.28 -2.96 12.75
C VAL A 42 -4.62 -3.70 14.05
N VAL A 43 -5.91 -4.01 14.27
CA VAL A 43 -6.34 -4.77 15.45
C VAL A 43 -5.72 -6.17 15.47
N GLY A 44 -5.72 -6.86 14.33
CA GLY A 44 -5.09 -8.17 14.18
C GLY A 44 -3.60 -8.14 14.46
N LEU A 45 -2.89 -7.12 13.94
CA LEU A 45 -1.45 -6.93 14.16
C LEU A 45 -1.12 -6.66 15.65
N VAL A 46 -1.91 -5.83 16.33
CA VAL A 46 -1.73 -5.58 17.77
C VAL A 46 -2.00 -6.85 18.58
N GLY A 47 -3.06 -7.59 18.23
CA GLY A 47 -3.42 -8.86 18.86
C GLY A 47 -2.30 -9.90 18.74
N ILE A 48 -1.79 -10.12 17.52
CA ILE A 48 -0.74 -11.11 17.29
C ILE A 48 0.57 -10.74 17.97
N LEU A 49 0.94 -9.45 17.98
CA LEU A 49 2.13 -8.97 18.70
C LEU A 49 2.00 -9.19 20.21
N SER A 50 0.81 -8.97 20.77
CA SER A 50 0.53 -9.21 22.19
C SER A 50 0.66 -10.70 22.54
N ILE A 51 0.17 -11.60 21.67
CA ILE A 51 0.30 -13.05 21.85
C ILE A 51 1.78 -13.46 21.79
N LEU A 52 2.53 -12.99 20.79
CA LEU A 52 3.96 -13.30 20.68
C LEU A 52 4.75 -12.81 21.89
N ALA A 53 4.43 -11.63 22.42
CA ALA A 53 5.05 -11.10 23.63
C ALA A 53 4.79 -11.99 24.86
N GLY A 54 3.59 -12.56 24.96
CA GLY A 54 3.22 -13.50 26.01
C GLY A 54 3.86 -14.88 25.88
N LEU A 55 4.18 -15.33 24.65
CA LEU A 55 4.79 -16.64 24.40
C LEU A 55 6.32 -16.62 24.51
N ASN A 56 6.99 -15.70 23.82
CA ASN A 56 8.45 -15.57 23.88
C ASN A 56 8.88 -14.14 23.55
N LEU A 57 9.50 -13.48 24.52
CA LEU A 57 9.91 -12.07 24.39
C LEU A 57 10.94 -11.85 23.28
N LYS A 58 11.87 -12.78 23.04
CA LYS A 58 12.86 -12.64 21.97
C LYS A 58 12.23 -12.74 20.58
N VAL A 59 11.25 -13.63 20.40
CA VAL A 59 10.48 -13.73 19.16
C VAL A 59 9.66 -12.47 18.93
N PHE A 60 9.04 -11.91 19.97
CA PHE A 60 8.37 -10.62 19.88
C PHE A 60 9.31 -9.47 19.47
N LEU A 61 10.50 -9.38 20.08
CA LEU A 61 11.48 -8.36 19.68
C LEU A 61 11.95 -8.56 18.24
N ALA A 62 12.16 -9.81 17.81
CA ALA A 62 12.47 -10.13 16.42
C ALA A 62 11.33 -9.70 15.47
N ALA A 63 10.07 -9.84 15.89
CA ALA A 63 8.92 -9.36 15.12
C ALA A 63 8.97 -7.83 14.99
N LEU A 64 9.20 -7.09 16.08
CA LEU A 64 9.31 -5.62 16.00
C LEU A 64 10.47 -5.15 15.11
N VAL A 65 11.63 -5.80 15.17
CA VAL A 65 12.77 -5.50 14.30
C VAL A 65 12.40 -5.80 12.84
N CYS A 66 11.79 -6.95 12.57
CA CYS A 66 11.28 -7.33 11.25
C CYS A 66 10.31 -6.28 10.71
N MET A 67 9.31 -5.87 11.51
CA MET A 67 8.35 -4.82 11.17
C MET A 67 9.06 -3.50 10.86
N SER A 68 10.06 -3.13 11.66
CA SER A 68 10.80 -1.87 11.49
C SER A 68 11.61 -1.84 10.20
N ILE A 69 12.33 -2.92 9.89
CA ILE A 69 13.08 -3.06 8.63
C ILE A 69 12.13 -3.02 7.44
N PHE A 70 11.01 -3.73 7.56
CA PHE A 70 9.96 -3.76 6.56
C PHE A 70 9.36 -2.37 6.31
N SER A 71 8.98 -1.64 7.37
CA SER A 71 8.49 -0.26 7.23
C SER A 71 9.53 0.65 6.61
N LEU A 72 10.81 0.51 6.97
CA LEU A 72 11.90 1.30 6.41
C LEU A 72 12.04 1.09 4.90
N LEU A 73 11.93 -0.15 4.40
CA LEU A 73 11.95 -0.45 2.96
C LEU A 73 10.91 0.39 2.21
N TYR A 74 9.66 0.39 2.68
CA TYR A 74 8.57 1.11 2.02
C TYR A 74 8.71 2.63 2.14
N LEU A 75 9.23 3.12 3.26
CA LEU A 75 9.56 4.55 3.42
C LEU A 75 10.63 5.00 2.42
N LEU A 76 11.67 4.18 2.19
CA LEU A 76 12.74 4.49 1.25
C LEU A 76 12.22 4.56 -0.19
N THR A 77 11.26 3.71 -0.56
CA THR A 77 10.66 3.74 -1.91
C THR A 77 9.53 4.76 -2.07
N SER A 78 8.97 5.27 -0.97
CA SER A 78 7.78 6.12 -0.97
C SER A 78 7.87 7.32 -1.91
N LYS A 79 9.02 8.00 -1.96
CA LYS A 79 9.22 9.15 -2.84
C LYS A 79 9.04 8.78 -4.33
N ARG A 80 9.55 7.63 -4.73
CA ARG A 80 9.43 7.13 -6.12
C ARG A 80 8.00 6.70 -6.41
N THR A 81 7.34 6.03 -5.47
CA THR A 81 5.93 5.64 -5.58
C THR A 81 5.04 6.86 -5.81
N VAL A 82 5.21 7.92 -5.01
CA VAL A 82 4.45 9.18 -5.16
C VAL A 82 4.73 9.83 -6.52
N GLN A 83 5.99 9.86 -6.97
CA GLN A 83 6.35 10.43 -8.25
C GLN A 83 5.70 9.67 -9.43
N TYR A 84 5.72 8.35 -9.42
CA TYR A 84 5.12 7.53 -10.49
C TYR A 84 3.60 7.64 -10.50
N ASN A 85 2.95 7.65 -9.32
CA ASN A 85 1.51 7.90 -9.21
C ASN A 85 1.12 9.26 -9.79
N ARG A 86 1.89 10.31 -9.48
CA ARG A 86 1.63 11.65 -10.03
C ARG A 86 1.65 11.65 -11.55
N HIS A 87 2.70 11.07 -12.16
CA HIS A 87 2.80 11.00 -13.62
C HIS A 87 1.69 10.15 -14.25
N TYR A 88 1.28 9.06 -13.60
CA TYR A 88 0.16 8.26 -14.07
C TYR A 88 -1.17 9.04 -14.02
N ASN A 89 -1.40 9.81 -12.95
CA ASN A 89 -2.59 10.65 -12.82
C ASN A 89 -2.58 11.86 -13.79
N ASP A 90 -1.41 12.41 -14.10
CA ASP A 90 -1.28 13.46 -15.12
C ASP A 90 -1.74 12.94 -16.50
N GLU A 91 -1.41 11.68 -16.85
CA GLU A 91 -1.94 11.03 -18.06
C GLU A 91 -3.47 10.88 -17.98
N LEU A 92 -4.02 10.39 -16.87
CA LEU A 92 -5.48 10.26 -16.70
C LEU A 92 -6.23 11.59 -16.87
N GLU A 93 -5.66 12.70 -16.39
CA GLU A 93 -6.27 14.03 -16.55
C GLU A 93 -6.29 14.50 -18.01
N ALA A 94 -5.35 14.07 -18.85
CA ALA A 94 -5.29 14.41 -20.28
C ALA A 94 -6.12 13.48 -21.17
N GLN A 95 -6.57 12.33 -20.65
CA GLN A 95 -7.12 11.23 -21.45
C GLN A 95 -8.31 11.63 -22.32
N VAL A 96 -9.29 12.38 -21.79
CA VAL A 96 -10.48 12.76 -22.58
C VAL A 96 -10.13 13.79 -23.64
N ASP A 97 -9.22 14.72 -23.34
CA ASP A 97 -8.77 15.74 -24.30
C ASP A 97 -7.98 15.09 -25.46
N VAL A 98 -7.16 14.07 -25.19
CA VAL A 98 -6.45 13.28 -26.21
C VAL A 98 -7.40 12.42 -27.04
N ILE A 99 -8.44 11.83 -26.43
CA ILE A 99 -9.46 11.06 -27.19
C ILE A 99 -10.28 12.00 -28.07
N ALA A 100 -10.62 13.19 -27.57
CA ALA A 100 -11.40 14.18 -28.30
C ALA A 100 -10.65 14.84 -29.46
N SER A 101 -9.31 14.78 -29.49
CA SER A 101 -8.52 15.32 -30.61
C SER A 101 -8.59 14.47 -31.88
N GLU A 102 -9.09 13.22 -31.77
CA GLU A 102 -9.19 12.24 -32.87
C GLU A 102 -7.86 11.98 -33.62
N ASP A 103 -6.72 12.34 -33.01
CA ASP A 103 -5.39 12.14 -33.58
C ASP A 103 -4.81 10.78 -33.14
N PRO A 104 -4.68 9.79 -34.05
CA PRO A 104 -4.21 8.47 -33.71
C PRO A 104 -2.76 8.43 -33.23
N VAL A 105 -1.93 9.41 -33.64
CA VAL A 105 -0.53 9.50 -33.20
C VAL A 105 -0.47 9.97 -31.75
N GLN A 106 -1.22 11.04 -31.42
CA GLN A 106 -1.30 11.54 -30.04
C GLN A 106 -1.90 10.49 -29.09
N LEU A 107 -2.94 9.78 -29.52
CA LEU A 107 -3.53 8.69 -28.73
C LEU A 107 -2.51 7.58 -28.46
N HIS A 108 -1.73 7.17 -29.47
CA HIS A 108 -0.71 6.14 -29.30
C HIS A 108 0.39 6.57 -28.31
N GLU A 109 0.87 7.81 -28.42
CA GLU A 109 1.90 8.34 -27.51
C GLU A 109 1.40 8.42 -26.07
N HIS A 110 0.17 8.90 -25.86
CA HIS A 110 -0.49 8.96 -24.56
C HIS A 110 -0.63 7.57 -23.93
N LEU A 111 -1.17 6.58 -24.66
CA LEU A 111 -1.31 5.21 -24.15
C LEU A 111 0.05 4.60 -23.78
N LYS A 112 1.09 4.86 -24.57
CA LYS A 112 2.45 4.40 -24.29
C LYS A 112 3.03 5.06 -23.03
N ALA A 113 2.76 6.35 -22.82
CA ALA A 113 3.17 7.06 -21.61
C ALA A 113 2.45 6.53 -20.36
N ALA A 114 1.13 6.36 -20.43
CA ALA A 114 0.33 5.77 -19.34
C ALA A 114 0.82 4.36 -18.98
N MET A 115 1.06 3.49 -19.98
CA MET A 115 1.61 2.15 -19.74
C MET A 115 3.01 2.19 -19.12
N LYS A 116 3.89 3.08 -19.59
CA LYS A 116 5.25 3.22 -19.05
C LYS A 116 5.24 3.55 -17.56
N TRP A 117 4.36 4.45 -17.11
CA TRP A 117 4.27 4.80 -15.69
C TRP A 117 3.65 3.69 -14.86
N ASN A 118 2.64 3.01 -15.38
CA ASN A 118 2.04 1.84 -14.74
C ASN A 118 3.08 0.71 -14.53
N ILE A 119 3.86 0.37 -15.57
CA ILE A 119 4.92 -0.65 -15.49
C ILE A 119 5.99 -0.26 -14.47
N LYS A 120 6.47 0.99 -14.49
CA LYS A 120 7.48 1.45 -13.51
C LYS A 120 7.00 1.39 -12.07
N LEU A 121 5.72 1.67 -11.83
CA LEU A 121 5.11 1.53 -10.52
C LEU A 121 5.08 0.05 -10.13
N SER A 122 4.55 -0.82 -11.00
CA SER A 122 4.48 -2.26 -10.80
C SER A 122 5.85 -2.89 -10.52
N ASP A 123 6.89 -2.55 -11.29
CA ASP A 123 8.26 -3.07 -11.10
C ASP A 123 8.83 -2.68 -9.72
N LEU A 124 8.59 -1.44 -9.28
CA LEU A 124 9.01 -0.96 -7.96
C LEU A 124 8.30 -1.74 -6.84
N GLU A 125 7.00 -1.98 -6.99
CA GLU A 125 6.20 -2.72 -6.02
C GLU A 125 6.58 -4.20 -5.97
N ALA A 126 6.83 -4.83 -7.11
CA ALA A 126 7.31 -6.20 -7.22
C ALA A 126 8.69 -6.38 -6.55
N GLY A 127 9.58 -5.40 -6.71
CA GLY A 127 10.88 -5.38 -6.03
C GLY A 127 10.73 -5.31 -4.51
N ASN A 128 9.90 -4.40 -4.01
CA ASN A 128 9.62 -4.28 -2.57
C ASN A 128 8.99 -5.55 -2.00
N PHE A 129 8.04 -6.14 -2.71
CA PHE A 129 7.38 -7.38 -2.32
C PHE A 129 8.38 -8.54 -2.24
N SER A 130 9.26 -8.66 -3.22
CA SER A 130 10.30 -9.70 -3.24
C SER A 130 11.27 -9.57 -2.07
N PHE A 131 11.75 -8.35 -1.78
CA PHE A 131 12.64 -8.11 -0.64
C PHE A 131 11.94 -8.38 0.70
N SER A 132 10.67 -8.01 0.81
CA SER A 132 9.83 -8.26 1.98
C SER A 132 9.74 -9.76 2.30
N TRP A 133 9.59 -10.61 1.30
CA TRP A 133 9.57 -12.07 1.50
C TRP A 133 10.85 -12.60 2.13
N PHE A 134 12.02 -12.09 1.75
CA PHE A 134 13.28 -12.50 2.37
C PHE A 134 13.37 -12.09 3.85
N ILE A 135 12.90 -10.89 4.21
CA ILE A 135 12.84 -10.44 5.60
C ILE A 135 11.92 -11.37 6.41
N LEU A 136 10.73 -11.65 5.89
CA LEU A 136 9.72 -12.46 6.56
C LEU A 136 10.14 -13.93 6.70
N LEU A 137 10.84 -14.48 5.70
CA LEU A 137 11.44 -15.81 5.79
C LEU A 137 12.49 -15.85 6.92
N GLY A 138 13.34 -14.83 7.01
CA GLY A 138 14.27 -14.67 8.12
C GLY A 138 13.57 -14.65 9.48
N PHE A 139 12.44 -13.94 9.59
CA PHE A 139 11.64 -13.92 10.81
C PHE A 139 11.07 -15.30 11.17
N ILE A 140 10.54 -16.08 10.22
CA ILE A 140 10.06 -17.44 10.49
C ILE A 140 11.19 -18.29 11.09
N LEU A 141 12.39 -18.23 10.51
CA LEU A 141 13.55 -18.97 11.03
C LEU A 141 13.90 -18.55 12.46
N LEU A 142 13.90 -17.24 12.74
CA LEU A 142 14.15 -16.73 14.09
C LEU A 142 13.06 -17.13 15.09
N SER A 143 11.78 -17.17 14.67
CA SER A 143 10.67 -17.59 15.54
C SER A 143 10.78 -19.05 15.99
N ILE A 144 11.52 -19.88 15.26
CA ILE A 144 11.81 -21.28 15.60
C ILE A 144 13.09 -21.38 16.42
N LEU A 145 14.16 -20.70 15.99
CA LEU A 145 15.49 -20.86 16.59
C LEU A 145 15.59 -20.22 17.98
N LEU A 146 15.02 -19.03 18.19
CA LEU A 146 15.16 -18.30 19.45
C LEU A 146 14.57 -19.07 20.65
N PRO A 147 13.33 -19.61 20.59
CA PRO A 147 12.76 -20.37 21.70
C PRO A 147 13.56 -21.64 22.02
N ILE A 148 14.04 -22.35 20.99
CA ILE A 148 14.85 -23.57 21.16
C ILE A 148 16.16 -23.24 21.88
N GLN A 149 16.82 -22.13 21.50
CA GLN A 149 18.04 -21.66 22.15
C GLN A 149 17.80 -21.20 23.59
N ASP A 150 16.61 -20.69 23.90
CA ASP A 150 16.17 -20.35 25.26
C ASP A 150 15.85 -21.59 26.12
N GLY A 151 15.93 -22.79 25.53
CA GLY A 151 15.68 -24.04 26.23
C GLY A 151 14.21 -24.42 26.32
N GLU A 152 13.33 -23.83 25.50
CA GLU A 152 11.94 -24.26 25.36
C GLU A 152 11.91 -25.71 24.83
N ARG A 153 11.23 -26.60 25.57
CA ARG A 153 11.12 -28.03 25.25
C ARG A 153 9.68 -28.48 25.06
N GLN A 154 8.71 -27.61 25.36
CA GLN A 154 7.31 -27.91 25.18
C GLN A 154 6.95 -27.78 23.70
N TYR A 155 6.70 -28.91 23.04
CA TYR A 155 6.29 -28.96 21.63
C TYR A 155 5.05 -28.12 21.33
N GLY A 156 4.09 -28.04 22.26
CA GLY A 156 2.90 -27.21 22.12
C GLY A 156 3.21 -25.71 22.06
N ALA A 157 4.16 -25.23 22.87
CA ALA A 157 4.58 -23.83 22.87
C ALA A 157 5.35 -23.48 21.58
N LEU A 158 6.24 -24.36 21.13
CA LEU A 158 6.95 -24.22 19.86
C LEU A 158 5.98 -24.21 18.67
N PHE A 159 5.00 -25.11 18.65
CA PHE A 159 3.99 -25.16 17.61
C PHE A 159 3.14 -23.88 17.59
N ALA A 160 2.68 -23.42 18.76
CA ALA A 160 1.95 -22.17 18.87
C ALA A 160 2.76 -20.98 18.36
N LEU A 161 4.05 -20.88 18.73
CA LEU A 161 4.95 -19.83 18.24
C LEU A 161 5.07 -19.82 16.72
N VAL A 162 5.22 -20.99 16.08
CA VAL A 162 5.26 -21.07 14.61
C VAL A 162 3.93 -20.64 14.00
N MET A 163 2.81 -21.11 14.54
CA MET A 163 1.48 -20.74 14.02
C MET A 163 1.20 -19.25 14.14
N TYR A 164 1.54 -18.65 15.28
CA TYR A 164 1.37 -17.21 15.48
C TYR A 164 2.40 -16.38 14.71
N ALA A 165 3.61 -16.89 14.45
CA ALA A 165 4.57 -16.25 13.56
C ALA A 165 4.09 -16.23 12.10
N LEU A 166 3.48 -17.33 11.63
CA LEU A 166 2.83 -17.39 10.32
C LEU A 166 1.63 -16.45 10.24
N ASP A 167 0.84 -16.36 11.32
CA ASP A 167 -0.27 -15.41 11.39
C ASP A 167 0.22 -13.95 11.34
N TYR A 168 1.29 -13.64 12.08
CA TYR A 168 1.96 -12.34 12.04
C TYR A 168 2.40 -11.96 10.62
N LEU A 169 2.95 -12.91 9.86
CA LEU A 169 3.29 -12.70 8.45
C LEU A 169 2.09 -12.20 7.63
N ARG A 170 0.90 -12.80 7.84
CA ARG A 170 -0.32 -12.38 7.14
C ARG A 170 -0.60 -10.91 7.38
N TRP A 171 -0.62 -10.48 8.65
CA TRP A 171 -0.91 -9.09 9.02
C TRP A 171 0.15 -8.11 8.54
N VAL A 172 1.44 -8.45 8.65
CA VAL A 172 2.52 -7.57 8.19
C VAL A 172 2.53 -7.41 6.68
N LEU A 173 2.22 -8.47 5.93
CA LEU A 173 2.14 -8.39 4.47
C LEU A 173 1.03 -7.45 3.97
N TYR A 174 0.02 -7.13 4.79
CA TYR A 174 -1.00 -6.14 4.45
C TYR A 174 -0.54 -4.69 4.65
N LEU A 175 0.39 -4.41 5.58
CA LEU A 175 0.84 -3.04 5.88
C LEU A 175 1.28 -2.23 4.65
N PRO A 176 2.02 -2.79 3.67
CA PRO A 176 2.36 -2.08 2.43
C PRO A 176 1.17 -1.64 1.63
N ILE A 177 0.16 -2.50 1.55
CA ILE A 177 -1.05 -2.26 0.77
C ILE A 177 -1.79 -1.09 1.39
N ILE A 178 -1.88 -1.06 2.73
CA ILE A 178 -2.43 0.08 3.48
C ILE A 178 -1.63 1.35 3.16
N TYR A 179 -0.30 1.28 3.23
CA TYR A 179 0.57 2.43 3.00
C TYR A 179 0.48 2.97 1.56
N GLN A 180 0.47 2.09 0.56
CA GLN A 180 0.34 2.45 -0.85
C GLN A 180 -1.02 3.08 -1.15
N GLN A 181 -2.11 2.46 -0.66
CA GLN A 181 -3.45 3.03 -0.81
C GLN A 181 -3.55 4.39 -0.11
N TRP A 182 -2.95 4.54 1.07
CA TRP A 182 -2.88 5.82 1.76
C TRP A 182 -2.14 6.89 0.96
N LEU A 183 -0.97 6.55 0.38
CA LEU A 183 -0.22 7.48 -0.48
C LEU A 183 -1.05 7.92 -1.69
N ARG A 184 -1.70 6.97 -2.38
CA ARG A 184 -2.58 7.24 -3.52
C ARG A 184 -3.71 8.21 -3.14
N LEU A 185 -4.39 7.95 -2.03
CA LEU A 185 -5.47 8.81 -1.54
C LEU A 185 -5.01 10.16 -1.05
N SER A 186 -3.82 10.25 -0.45
CA SER A 186 -3.26 11.53 -0.03
C SER A 186 -3.04 12.46 -1.22
N GLU A 187 -2.63 11.91 -2.36
CA GLU A 187 -2.43 12.64 -3.61
C GLU A 187 -3.76 12.99 -4.29
N ILE A 188 -4.72 12.07 -4.34
CA ILE A 188 -6.10 12.33 -4.78
C ILE A 188 -6.74 13.45 -3.95
N ARG A 189 -6.64 13.38 -2.61
CA ARG A 189 -7.18 14.38 -1.70
C ARG A 189 -6.55 15.75 -1.95
N GLN A 190 -5.23 15.80 -2.18
CA GLN A 190 -4.55 17.05 -2.52
C GLN A 190 -5.13 17.66 -3.81
N ARG A 191 -5.24 16.88 -4.89
CA ARG A 191 -5.79 17.34 -6.18
C ARG A 191 -7.24 17.79 -6.08
N LEU A 192 -8.06 17.08 -5.30
CA LEU A 192 -9.46 17.45 -5.06
C LEU A 192 -9.59 18.72 -4.22
N SER A 193 -8.65 19.03 -3.33
CA SER A 193 -8.64 20.28 -2.55
C SER A 193 -8.21 21.49 -3.38
N GLU A 194 -7.40 21.26 -4.41
CA GLU A 194 -7.00 22.27 -5.40
C GLU A 194 -8.16 22.58 -6.36
N TRP A 195 -9.16 21.69 -6.47
CA TRP A 195 -10.43 21.96 -7.14
C TRP A 195 -11.25 23.05 -6.47
#